data_AF-A0A3B9WYB9-F1
#
_entry.id   AF-A0A3B9WYB9-F1
#
_cell.length_a   1.000
_cell.length_b   1.000
_cell.length_c   1.000
_cell.angle_alpha   90.00
_cell.angle_beta   90.00
_cell.angle_gamma   90.00
#
_symmetry.space_group_name_H-M   'P 1'
#
loop_
_entity.id
_entity.type
_entity.pdbx_description
1 polymer ?
#
loop_
_entity_poly.entity_id
_entity_poly.type
_entity_poly.pdbx_seq_one_letter_code
_entity_poly.pdbx_strand_id
1 'polypeptide(L)' 'MIGFAKKKTLPQSYKPVLEGGEVIDLFARLTLYQQAALMRLLSRNTVLNVNGEQYMGYEFDYEVEGAVISVSQSVEESD' A
#
# COMPACT_ATOMS: atom_id res chain seq x y z
N MET A 1 19.18 -5.42 -46.46
CA MET A 1 18.59 -6.46 -45.61
C MET A 1 18.41 -5.88 -44.21
N ILE A 2 17.18 -5.76 -43.72
CA ILE A 2 16.87 -5.19 -42.39
C ILE A 2 16.44 -6.34 -41.48
N GLY A 3 17.17 -6.55 -40.39
CA GLY A 3 16.90 -7.61 -39.41
C GLY A 3 15.74 -7.25 -38.50
N PHE A 4 14.77 -8.15 -38.39
CA PHE A 4 13.66 -8.03 -37.45
C PHE A 4 14.10 -8.46 -36.05
N ALA A 5 14.16 -7.52 -35.10
CA ALA A 5 14.33 -7.83 -33.69
C ALA A 5 13.08 -8.54 -33.15
N LYS A 6 13.25 -9.78 -32.68
CA LYS A 6 12.18 -10.62 -32.13
C LYS A 6 11.66 -9.98 -30.83
N LYS A 7 10.40 -9.53 -30.81
CA LYS A 7 9.75 -8.96 -29.63
C LYS A 7 9.74 -10.00 -28.50
N LYS A 8 10.39 -9.73 -27.37
CA LYS A 8 10.37 -10.60 -26.17
C LYS A 8 8.91 -10.80 -25.75
N THR A 9 8.39 -12.01 -25.92
CA THR A 9 7.07 -12.39 -25.40
C THR A 9 7.19 -12.48 -23.88
N LEU A 10 6.52 -11.57 -23.18
CA LEU A 10 6.43 -11.62 -21.71
C LEU A 10 5.78 -12.96 -21.32
N PRO A 11 6.30 -13.67 -20.31
CA PRO A 11 5.70 -14.92 -19.87
C PRO A 11 4.26 -14.70 -19.42
N GLN A 12 3.38 -15.63 -19.80
CA GLN A 12 1.92 -15.55 -19.58
C GLN A 12 1.50 -15.58 -18.09
N SER A 13 2.46 -15.66 -17.19
CA SER A 13 2.30 -15.53 -15.74
C SER A 13 2.34 -14.08 -15.23
N TYR A 14 2.52 -13.08 -16.11
CA TYR A 14 2.30 -11.68 -15.74
C TYR A 14 0.80 -11.46 -15.52
N LYS A 15 0.32 -11.82 -14.33
CA LYS A 15 -1.00 -11.43 -13.87
C LYS A 15 -1.05 -9.89 -13.95
N PRO A 16 -2.09 -9.31 -14.57
CA PRO A 16 -2.25 -7.87 -14.55
C PRO A 16 -2.19 -7.38 -13.10
N VAL A 17 -1.65 -6.17 -12.91
CA VAL A 17 -1.82 -5.43 -11.65
C VAL A 17 -3.30 -5.53 -11.32
N LEU A 18 -3.67 -6.15 -10.18
CA LEU A 18 -5.07 -6.29 -9.77
C LEU A 18 -5.76 -4.96 -10.04
N GLU A 19 -6.81 -4.99 -10.86
CA GLU A 19 -7.49 -3.76 -11.20
C GLU A 19 -8.09 -3.17 -9.92
N GLY A 20 -8.19 -1.85 -9.82
CA GLY A 20 -8.68 -1.19 -8.59
C GLY A 20 -10.01 -1.77 -8.09
N GLY A 21 -10.87 -2.24 -9.00
CA GLY A 21 -12.11 -2.94 -8.68
C GLY A 21 -11.92 -4.28 -7.96
N GLU A 22 -10.96 -5.10 -8.39
CA GLU A 22 -10.69 -6.41 -7.76
C GLU A 22 -10.16 -6.25 -6.33
N VAL A 23 -9.39 -5.18 -6.07
CA VAL A 23 -8.89 -4.84 -4.74
C VAL A 23 -10.03 -4.42 -3.83
N ILE A 24 -10.96 -3.59 -4.32
CA ILE A 24 -12.15 -3.15 -3.57
C ILE A 24 -13.05 -4.35 -3.25
N ASP A 25 -13.31 -5.21 -4.24
CA ASP A 25 -14.14 -6.42 -4.06
C ASP A 25 -13.52 -7.42 -3.09
N LEU A 26 -12.18 -7.54 -3.06
CA LEU A 26 -11.49 -8.33 -2.05
C LEU A 26 -11.65 -7.70 -0.67
N PHE A 27 -11.37 -6.40 -0.53
CA PHE A 27 -11.45 -5.67 0.74
C PHE A 27 -12.85 -5.72 1.34
N ALA A 28 -13.90 -5.56 0.54
CA ALA A 28 -15.29 -5.58 0.98
C ALA A 28 -15.75 -6.94 1.53
N ARG A 29 -15.07 -8.04 1.17
CA ARG A 29 -15.37 -9.40 1.67
C ARG A 29 -14.64 -9.75 2.97
N LEU A 30 -13.70 -8.93 3.41
CA LEU A 30 -12.95 -9.15 4.65
C LEU A 30 -13.80 -8.81 5.87
N THR A 31 -13.49 -9.45 7.01
CA THR A 31 -14.07 -9.03 8.30
C THR A 31 -13.50 -7.67 8.72
N LEU A 32 -14.20 -6.93 9.59
CA LEU A 32 -13.71 -5.64 10.12
C LEU A 32 -12.29 -5.75 10.72
N TYR A 33 -12.00 -6.84 11.44
CA TYR A 33 -10.67 -7.08 12.00
C TYR A 33 -9.59 -7.25 10.92
N GLN A 34 -9.91 -7.98 9.84
CA GLN A 34 -9.00 -8.17 8.71
C GLN A 34 -8.79 -6.88 7.91
N GLN A 35 -9.84 -6.07 7.73
CA GLN A 35 -9.75 -4.75 7.09
C GLN A 35 -8.83 -3.83 7.89
N ALA A 36 -9.03 -3.74 9.21
CA ALA A 36 -8.18 -2.93 10.09
C ALA A 36 -6.72 -3.39 10.07
N ALA A 37 -6.48 -4.71 10.14
CA ALA A 37 -5.12 -5.26 10.07
C ALA A 37 -4.44 -4.97 8.72
N LEU A 38 -5.16 -5.12 7.61
CA LEU A 38 -4.64 -4.83 6.27
C LEU A 38 -4.31 -3.35 6.11
N MET A 39 -5.22 -2.46 6.52
CA MET A 39 -4.97 -1.04 6.45
C MET A 39 -3.77 -0.63 7.31
N ARG A 40 -3.61 -1.17 8.53
CA ARG A 40 -2.41 -0.93 9.36
C ARG A 40 -1.12 -1.36 8.65
N LEU A 41 -1.14 -2.49 7.96
CA LEU A 41 0.00 -2.99 7.20
C LEU A 41 0.31 -2.12 5.98
N LEU A 42 -0.71 -1.68 5.25
CA LEU A 42 -0.57 -0.76 4.12
C LEU A 42 -0.02 0.58 4.57
N SER A 43 -0.56 1.16 5.64
CA SER A 43 -0.10 2.44 6.18
C SER A 43 1.39 2.40 6.51
N ARG A 44 1.87 1.33 7.17
CA ARG A 44 3.29 1.14 7.49
C ARG A 44 4.20 1.05 6.25
N ASN A 45 3.68 0.49 5.15
CA ASN A 45 4.42 0.29 3.91
C ASN A 45 4.25 1.44 2.91
N THR A 46 3.54 2.51 3.29
CA THR A 46 3.31 3.67 2.43
C THR A 46 4.45 4.67 2.56
N VAL A 47 4.81 5.34 1.47
CA VAL A 47 5.66 6.54 1.50
C VAL A 47 4.75 7.75 1.37
N LEU A 48 4.82 8.64 2.34
CA LEU A 48 4.02 9.86 2.40
C LEU A 48 4.89 11.04 1.99
N ASN A 49 4.38 11.90 1.10
CA ASN A 49 5.04 13.15 0.77
C ASN A 49 4.20 14.31 1.34
N VAL A 50 4.71 14.95 2.39
CA VAL A 50 4.03 16.02 3.11
C VAL A 50 4.92 17.24 3.09
N ASN A 51 4.42 18.35 2.52
CA ASN A 51 5.16 19.61 2.41
C ASN A 51 6.54 19.51 1.72
N GLY A 52 6.71 18.54 0.82
CA GLY A 52 7.97 18.32 0.10
C GLY A 52 8.96 17.39 0.83
N GLU A 53 8.64 16.96 2.05
CA GLU A 53 9.40 15.98 2.81
C GLU A 53 8.78 14.59 2.65
N GLN A 54 9.63 13.59 2.45
CA GLN A 54 9.21 12.19 2.37
C GLN A 54 9.32 11.55 3.75
N TYR A 55 8.21 11.00 4.20
CA TYR A 55 8.12 10.24 5.43
C TYR A 55 7.77 8.80 5.10
N MET A 56 8.41 7.87 5.80
CA MET A 56 8.02 6.48 5.73
C MET A 56 6.83 6.25 6.65
N GLY A 57 5.85 5.48 6.21
CA GLY A 57 4.63 5.25 7.00
C GLY A 57 4.90 4.67 8.39
N TYR A 58 5.95 3.86 8.55
CA TYR A 58 6.33 3.34 9.87
C TYR A 58 6.79 4.41 10.88
N GLU A 59 7.05 5.64 10.45
CA GLU A 59 7.40 6.81 11.28
C GLU A 59 6.16 7.48 11.89
N PHE A 60 4.97 6.92 11.67
CA PHE A 60 3.73 7.41 12.25
C PHE A 60 3.11 6.35 13.15
N ASP A 61 2.47 6.84 14.21
CA ASP A 61 1.64 6.03 15.07
C ASP A 61 0.25 5.89 14.46
N TYR A 62 -0.15 4.63 14.27
CA TYR A 62 -1.48 4.27 13.78
C TYR A 62 -2.30 3.67 14.90
N GLU A 63 -3.35 4.37 15.30
CA GLU A 63 -4.35 3.88 16.25
C GLU A 63 -5.67 3.56 15.53
N VAL A 64 -6.28 2.42 15.89
CA VAL A 64 -7.57 2.00 15.33
C VAL A 64 -8.66 2.31 16.35
N GLU A 65 -9.41 3.38 16.11
CA GLU A 65 -10.55 3.79 16.94
C GLU A 65 -11.86 3.40 16.23
N GLY A 66 -12.40 2.24 16.60
CA GLY A 66 -13.61 1.71 15.96
C GLY A 66 -13.37 1.32 14.50
N ALA A 67 -13.97 2.06 13.55
CA ALA A 67 -13.85 1.84 12.10
C ALA A 67 -12.92 2.87 11.41
N VAL A 68 -12.18 3.68 12.18
CA VAL A 68 -11.32 4.75 11.67
C VAL A 68 -9.87 4.50 12.09
N ILE A 69 -8.93 4.81 11.19
CA ILE A 69 -7.50 4.83 11.49
C ILE A 69 -7.07 6.27 11.71
N SER A 70 -6.60 6.57 12.91
CA SER A 70 -5.99 7.85 13.28
C SER A 70 -4.48 7.78 13.06
N VAL A 71 -3.88 8.91 12.67
CA VAL A 71 -2.45 9.02 12.36
C VAL A 71 -1.88 10.25 13.08
N SER A 72 -0.82 10.05 13.86
CA SER A 72 -0.04 11.11 14.50
C SER A 72 1.45 10.92 14.24
N GLN A 73 2.21 12.01 14.23
CA GLN A 73 3.67 11.94 14.18
C GLN A 73 4.18 11.27 15.47
N SER A 74 5.10 10.30 15.33
CA SER A 74 5.76 9.71 16.48
C SER A 74 6.70 10.74 17.10
N VAL A 75 6.56 11.00 18.40
CA VAL A 75 7.49 11.83 19.16
C VAL A 75 8.62 10.95 19.65
N GLU A 76 9.81 11.04 19.03
CA GLU A 76 11.00 10.40 19.59
C GLU A 76 11.45 11.20 20.82
N GLU A 77 11.29 10.63 22.02
CA GLU A 77 11.95 11.13 23.23
C GLU A 77 13.47 11.00 23.03
N SER A 78 14.13 12.15 22.86
CA SER A 78 15.58 12.23 22.81
C SER A 78 16.11 12.29 24.25
N ASP A 79 16.78 11.24 24.70
CA ASP A 79 17.52 11.17 25.98
C ASP A 79 18.72 12.14 26.02
#